data_AF-A0A2S9FID1-F1
#
_entry.id   AF-A0A2S9FID1-F1
#
_cell.length_a   1.000
_cell.length_b   1.000
_cell.length_c   1.000
_cell.angle_alpha   90.00
_cell.angle_beta   90.00
_cell.angle_gamma   90.00
#
_symmetry.space_group_name_H-M   'P 1'
#
loop_
_entity.id
_entity.type
_entity.pdbx_description
1 polymer ?
#
loop_
_entity_poly.entity_id
_entity_poly.type
_entity_poly.pdbx_seq_one_letter_code
_entity_poly.pdbx_strand_id
1 'polypeptide(L)'
;PGALSAAVRLAEQTGARIAWVPRRAGDRGAVEAGALPNVLPGGRPTDDAAARAQTAAAWNVDSLPETAGRDTSGILAAARDGELSALLIGGVELDDLPDPDAALAAIDAAPFVVSLELRHSAVTERADVVFPIAPVVEKAGSFINWEGRIRPFEPSIHTNAVTDLRVLTFLADEIGVDLGIPTAASAADERARLGLWSGQRAAGPQVDPA
;
A
#
# COMPACT_ATOMS: atom_id res chain seq x y z
N PRO A 1 -21.26 2.24 0.24
CA PRO A 1 -20.17 3.07 0.82
C PRO A 1 -20.71 3.88 2.02
N GLY A 2 -19.86 4.41 2.90
CA GLY A 2 -20.28 5.35 3.98
C GLY A 2 -20.46 4.78 5.39
N ALA A 3 -20.42 3.45 5.57
CA ALA A 3 -20.58 2.83 6.90
C ALA A 3 -19.53 3.29 7.93
N LEU A 4 -18.26 3.43 7.51
CA LEU A 4 -17.18 3.92 8.39
C LEU A 4 -17.40 5.39 8.79
N SER A 5 -17.80 6.25 7.84
CA SER A 5 -18.13 7.65 8.14
C SER A 5 -19.31 7.77 9.10
N ALA A 6 -20.35 6.95 8.91
CA ALA A 6 -21.49 6.89 9.82
C ALA A 6 -21.08 6.43 11.23
N ALA A 7 -20.22 5.41 11.32
CA ALA A 7 -19.67 4.95 12.59
C ALA A 7 -18.89 6.07 13.30
N VAL A 8 -17.99 6.76 12.60
CA VAL A 8 -17.20 7.89 13.15
C VAL A 8 -18.12 8.97 13.71
N ARG A 9 -19.12 9.42 12.94
CA ARG A 9 -20.10 10.42 13.41
C ARG A 9 -20.85 9.96 14.67
N LEU A 10 -21.27 8.69 14.71
CA LEU A 10 -21.94 8.13 15.88
C LEU A 10 -21.03 8.12 17.12
N ALA A 11 -19.76 7.78 16.96
CA ALA A 11 -18.80 7.82 18.05
C ALA A 11 -18.54 9.23 18.57
N GLU A 12 -18.42 10.22 17.67
CA GLU A 12 -18.30 11.64 18.03
C GLU A 12 -19.50 12.13 18.84
N GLN A 13 -20.72 11.73 18.44
CA GLN A 13 -21.95 12.12 19.14
C GLN A 13 -22.12 11.44 20.51
N THR A 14 -21.66 10.21 20.65
CA THR A 14 -21.89 9.39 21.86
C THR A 14 -20.71 9.40 22.83
N GLY A 15 -19.54 9.86 22.40
CA GLY A 15 -18.27 9.71 23.14
C GLY A 15 -17.73 8.28 23.14
N ALA A 16 -18.31 7.37 22.34
CA ALA A 16 -17.81 6.01 22.21
C ALA A 16 -16.44 5.98 21.50
N ARG A 17 -15.66 4.93 21.77
CA ARG A 17 -14.40 4.67 21.05
C ARG A 17 -14.64 3.65 19.95
N ILE A 18 -14.03 3.87 18.79
CA ILE A 18 -14.05 2.93 17.67
C ILE A 18 -12.69 2.27 17.57
N ALA A 19 -12.70 0.96 17.34
CA ALA A 19 -11.55 0.21 16.89
C ALA A 19 -11.87 -0.43 15.54
N TRP A 20 -10.95 -0.29 14.58
CA TRP A 20 -11.01 -1.04 13.34
C TRP A 20 -10.22 -2.33 13.50
N VAL A 21 -10.90 -3.47 13.32
CA VAL A 21 -10.26 -4.77 13.22
C VAL A 21 -10.21 -5.13 11.73
N PRO A 22 -9.03 -5.07 11.07
CA PRO A 22 -8.91 -5.39 9.67
C PRO A 22 -9.21 -6.86 9.40
N ARG A 23 -9.63 -7.15 8.16
CA ARG A 23 -9.88 -8.53 7.74
C ARG A 23 -8.56 -9.29 7.56
N ARG A 24 -7.51 -8.65 7.04
CA ARG A 24 -6.21 -9.28 6.81
C ARG A 24 -5.15 -8.75 7.77
N ALA A 25 -4.17 -9.61 8.08
CA ALA A 25 -3.06 -9.27 8.97
C ALA A 25 -2.18 -8.12 8.44
N GLY A 26 -2.15 -7.90 7.12
CA GLY A 26 -1.35 -6.86 6.47
C GLY A 26 -2.02 -5.50 6.36
N ASP A 27 -3.36 -5.39 6.48
CA ASP A 27 -4.09 -4.17 6.10
C ASP A 27 -3.64 -2.95 6.92
N ARG A 28 -3.52 -3.10 8.25
CA ARG A 28 -3.03 -2.01 9.08
C ARG A 28 -1.58 -1.64 8.74
N GLY A 29 -0.73 -2.66 8.52
CA GLY A 29 0.66 -2.45 8.12
C GLY A 29 0.78 -1.64 6.83
N ALA A 30 -0.07 -1.93 5.84
CA ALA A 30 -0.13 -1.21 4.57
C ALA A 30 -0.51 0.27 4.79
N VAL A 31 -1.53 0.56 5.61
CA VAL A 31 -1.92 1.94 5.94
C VAL A 31 -0.78 2.68 6.66
N GLU A 32 -0.13 2.05 7.65
CA GLU A 32 0.99 2.65 8.39
C GLU A 32 2.23 2.86 7.49
N ALA A 33 2.41 2.03 6.48
CA ALA A 33 3.45 2.15 5.45
C ALA A 33 3.13 3.20 4.36
N GLY A 34 1.93 3.80 4.37
CA GLY A 34 1.54 4.80 3.38
C GLY A 34 0.99 4.22 2.06
N ALA A 35 0.48 2.98 2.06
CA ALA A 35 -0.17 2.36 0.90
C ALA A 35 -1.60 2.89 0.66
N LEU A 36 -1.75 4.21 0.70
CA LEU A 36 -2.98 4.95 0.44
C LEU A 36 -2.61 6.23 -0.34
N PRO A 37 -3.46 6.70 -1.27
CA PRO A 37 -3.10 7.76 -2.21
C PRO A 37 -2.79 9.12 -1.56
N ASN A 38 -3.27 9.35 -0.33
CA ASN A 38 -3.22 10.65 0.34
C ASN A 38 -2.39 10.65 1.63
N VAL A 39 -1.68 9.57 1.95
CA VAL A 39 -0.82 9.49 3.13
C VAL A 39 0.53 8.84 2.84
N LEU A 40 1.59 9.51 3.28
CA LEU A 40 2.96 9.03 3.36
C LEU A 40 3.15 8.17 4.64
N PRO A 41 4.26 7.42 4.76
CA PRO A 41 4.49 6.52 5.90
C PRO A 41 4.37 7.22 7.26
N GLY A 42 3.87 6.50 8.26
CA GLY A 42 3.65 7.01 9.61
C GLY A 42 2.41 7.91 9.75
N GLY A 43 1.52 7.94 8.74
CA GLY A 43 0.28 8.71 8.75
C GLY A 43 0.46 10.19 8.38
N ARG A 44 1.48 10.50 7.58
CA ARG A 44 1.85 11.83 7.12
C ARG A 44 0.94 12.25 5.95
N PRO A 45 0.13 13.31 6.03
CA PRO A 45 -0.71 13.74 4.92
C PRO A 45 0.13 14.18 3.72
N THR A 46 -0.26 13.81 2.50
CA THR A 46 0.45 14.24 1.28
C THR A 46 0.27 15.73 1.01
N ASP A 47 -0.80 16.36 1.49
CA ASP A 47 -1.09 17.79 1.33
C ASP A 47 -0.36 18.69 2.36
N ASP A 48 0.19 18.13 3.43
CA ASP A 48 0.99 18.86 4.42
C ASP A 48 2.46 19.04 3.96
N ALA A 49 2.89 20.31 3.83
CA ALA A 49 4.22 20.65 3.34
C ALA A 49 5.36 20.21 4.27
N ALA A 50 5.16 20.25 5.59
CA ALA A 50 6.16 19.82 6.57
C ALA A 50 6.28 18.29 6.57
N ALA A 51 5.17 17.58 6.41
CA ALA A 51 5.14 16.13 6.25
C ALA A 51 5.93 15.70 5.01
N ARG A 52 5.68 16.33 3.85
CA ARG A 52 6.43 16.08 2.61
C ARG A 52 7.93 16.38 2.77
N ALA A 53 8.28 17.53 3.35
CA ALA A 53 9.68 17.92 3.53
C ALA A 53 10.45 16.94 4.44
N GLN A 54 9.82 16.47 5.52
CA GLN A 54 10.42 15.47 6.40
C GLN A 54 10.68 14.15 5.67
N THR A 55 9.69 13.65 4.91
CA THR A 55 9.84 12.40 4.16
C THR A 55 10.85 12.55 3.01
N ALA A 56 10.83 13.66 2.27
CA ALA A 56 11.78 13.94 1.21
C ALA A 56 13.23 13.96 1.73
N ALA A 57 13.47 14.60 2.89
CA ALA A 57 14.76 14.59 3.55
C ALA A 57 15.18 13.18 4.01
N ALA A 58 14.25 12.38 4.53
CA ALA A 58 14.54 11.01 4.95
C ALA A 58 14.88 10.08 3.78
N TRP A 59 14.27 10.30 2.62
CA TRP A 59 14.51 9.54 1.38
C TRP A 59 15.60 10.14 0.50
N ASN A 60 16.20 11.27 0.92
CA ASN A 60 17.22 11.97 0.16
C ASN A 60 16.78 12.33 -1.28
N VAL A 61 15.54 12.82 -1.41
CA VAL A 61 14.96 13.31 -2.67
C VAL A 61 14.62 14.79 -2.56
N ASP A 62 14.63 15.51 -3.68
CA ASP A 62 14.42 16.97 -3.68
C ASP A 62 13.00 17.37 -3.26
N SER A 63 12.00 16.60 -3.70
CA SER A 63 10.60 16.88 -3.41
C SER A 63 9.72 15.64 -3.60
N LEU A 64 8.51 15.71 -3.04
CA LEU A 64 7.45 14.72 -3.24
C LEU A 64 6.24 15.39 -3.90
N PRO A 65 5.42 14.64 -4.66
CA PRO A 65 4.19 15.17 -5.25
C PRO A 65 3.30 15.85 -4.20
N GLU A 66 2.75 17.01 -4.55
CA GLU A 66 1.90 17.80 -3.65
C GLU A 66 0.43 17.35 -3.66
N THR A 67 0.01 16.66 -4.72
CA THR A 67 -1.35 16.17 -4.90
C THR A 67 -1.44 14.70 -4.51
N ALA A 68 -2.54 14.31 -3.89
CA ALA A 68 -2.85 12.91 -3.66
C ALA A 68 -2.87 12.11 -4.97
N GLY A 69 -2.45 10.85 -4.90
CA GLY A 69 -2.55 9.91 -6.01
C GLY A 69 -3.99 9.50 -6.32
N ARG A 70 -4.16 8.66 -7.34
CA ARG A 70 -5.44 7.99 -7.62
C ARG A 70 -5.64 6.86 -6.61
N ASP A 71 -6.85 6.72 -6.07
CA ASP A 71 -7.24 5.51 -5.33
C ASP A 71 -7.45 4.32 -6.29
N THR A 72 -7.75 3.14 -5.78
CA THR A 72 -7.95 1.94 -6.61
C THR A 72 -9.01 2.15 -7.70
N SER A 73 -10.13 2.81 -7.38
CA SER A 73 -11.20 3.08 -8.35
C SER A 73 -10.71 4.03 -9.44
N GLY A 74 -9.99 5.08 -9.06
CA GLY A 74 -9.38 6.03 -9.97
C GLY A 74 -8.29 5.41 -10.85
N ILE A 75 -7.48 4.49 -10.32
CA ILE A 75 -6.47 3.74 -11.09
C ILE A 75 -7.17 2.89 -12.15
N LEU A 76 -8.20 2.14 -11.79
CA LEU A 76 -8.93 1.28 -12.74
C LEU A 76 -9.68 2.10 -13.80
N ALA A 77 -10.29 3.23 -13.43
CA ALA A 77 -10.90 4.15 -14.40
C ALA A 77 -9.86 4.72 -15.36
N ALA A 78 -8.73 5.22 -14.85
CA ALA A 78 -7.65 5.78 -15.66
C ALA A 78 -7.00 4.74 -16.58
N ALA A 79 -6.91 3.48 -16.17
CA ALA A 79 -6.47 2.39 -17.03
C ALA A 79 -7.45 2.16 -18.19
N ARG A 80 -8.76 2.12 -17.92
CA ARG A 80 -9.81 1.99 -18.95
C ARG A 80 -9.82 3.14 -19.94
N ASP A 81 -9.60 4.35 -19.44
CA ASP A 81 -9.62 5.57 -20.24
C ASP A 81 -8.30 5.80 -21.00
N GLY A 82 -7.31 4.91 -20.82
CA GLY A 82 -6.00 4.99 -21.48
C GLY A 82 -5.08 6.09 -20.93
N GLU A 83 -5.37 6.62 -19.74
CA GLU A 83 -4.53 7.62 -19.06
C GLU A 83 -3.31 7.01 -18.39
N LEU A 84 -3.34 5.71 -18.08
CA LEU A 84 -2.21 4.97 -17.49
C LEU A 84 -1.57 4.06 -18.54
N SER A 85 -0.26 4.18 -18.69
CA SER A 85 0.51 3.33 -19.61
C SER A 85 0.88 1.97 -19.02
N ALA A 86 0.83 1.83 -17.68
CA ALA A 86 1.18 0.58 -17.02
C ALA A 86 0.50 0.44 -15.65
N LEU A 87 0.34 -0.81 -15.20
CA LEU A 87 -0.08 -1.19 -13.85
C LEU A 87 0.97 -2.10 -13.21
N LEU A 88 1.31 -1.83 -11.95
CA LEU A 88 2.06 -2.74 -11.08
C LEU A 88 1.12 -3.20 -9.96
N ILE A 89 0.78 -4.49 -9.96
CA ILE A 89 -0.25 -5.06 -9.08
C ILE A 89 0.40 -6.10 -8.18
N GLY A 90 0.24 -5.96 -6.87
CA GLY A 90 0.69 -6.93 -5.88
C GLY A 90 -0.21 -6.96 -4.66
N GLY A 91 -0.61 -8.14 -4.21
CA GLY A 91 -1.44 -8.31 -3.02
C GLY A 91 -2.89 -7.81 -3.17
N VAL A 92 -3.40 -7.71 -4.39
CA VAL A 92 -4.79 -7.31 -4.68
C VAL A 92 -5.61 -8.55 -5.05
N GLU A 93 -6.72 -8.76 -4.36
CA GLU A 93 -7.72 -9.78 -4.71
C GLU A 93 -8.91 -9.07 -5.36
N LEU A 94 -9.19 -9.38 -6.63
CA LEU A 94 -10.18 -8.64 -7.42
C LEU A 94 -11.60 -8.84 -6.89
N ASP A 95 -11.89 -10.01 -6.32
CA ASP A 95 -13.18 -10.34 -5.70
C ASP A 95 -13.52 -9.46 -4.49
N ASP A 96 -12.54 -8.74 -3.93
CA ASP A 96 -12.80 -7.78 -2.85
C ASP A 96 -13.23 -6.39 -3.37
N LEU A 97 -13.08 -6.13 -4.66
CA LEU A 97 -13.42 -4.84 -5.24
C LEU A 97 -14.93 -4.72 -5.40
N PRO A 98 -15.49 -3.49 -5.38
CA PRO A 98 -16.94 -3.30 -5.50
C PRO A 98 -17.56 -3.89 -6.77
N ASP A 99 -16.78 -3.98 -7.85
CA ASP A 99 -17.16 -4.57 -9.13
C ASP A 99 -15.94 -5.34 -9.72
N PRO A 100 -15.81 -6.64 -9.41
CA PRO A 100 -14.69 -7.46 -9.87
C PRO A 100 -14.60 -7.57 -11.40
N ASP A 101 -15.74 -7.65 -12.09
CA ASP A 101 -15.80 -7.75 -13.56
C ASP A 101 -15.32 -6.46 -14.22
N ALA A 102 -15.73 -5.30 -13.69
CA ALA A 102 -15.23 -4.02 -14.16
C ALA A 102 -13.74 -3.82 -13.86
N ALA A 103 -13.24 -4.33 -12.73
CA ALA A 103 -11.83 -4.29 -12.40
C ALA A 103 -11.00 -5.17 -13.35
N LEU A 104 -11.48 -6.37 -13.67
CA LEU A 104 -10.88 -7.25 -14.68
C LEU A 104 -10.82 -6.57 -16.04
N ALA A 105 -11.93 -6.01 -16.51
CA ALA A 105 -11.99 -5.29 -17.78
C ALA A 105 -11.04 -4.06 -17.82
N ALA A 106 -10.81 -3.41 -16.67
CA ALA A 106 -9.86 -2.32 -16.56
C ALA A 106 -8.40 -2.77 -16.67
N ILE A 107 -8.07 -3.92 -16.06
CA ILE A 107 -6.74 -4.52 -16.17
C ILE A 107 -6.49 -4.98 -17.60
N ASP A 108 -7.49 -5.58 -18.26
CA ASP A 108 -7.42 -5.97 -19.69
C ASP A 108 -7.20 -4.79 -20.64
N ALA A 109 -7.64 -3.58 -20.25
CA ALA A 109 -7.45 -2.36 -21.04
C ALA A 109 -6.09 -1.71 -20.84
N ALA A 110 -5.36 -2.06 -19.77
CA ALA A 110 -4.07 -1.45 -19.47
C ALA A 110 -3.01 -1.87 -20.50
N PRO A 111 -2.19 -0.95 -21.04
CA PRO A 111 -1.21 -1.29 -22.08
C PRO A 111 -0.06 -2.20 -21.62
N PHE A 112 0.22 -2.23 -20.32
CA PHE A 112 1.28 -3.05 -19.74
C PHE A 112 0.98 -3.38 -18.28
N VAL A 113 1.02 -4.65 -17.90
CA VAL A 113 0.68 -5.12 -16.56
C VAL A 113 1.81 -5.96 -15.98
N VAL A 114 2.34 -5.52 -14.84
CA VAL A 114 3.29 -6.26 -14.02
C VAL A 114 2.59 -6.77 -12.77
N SER A 115 2.74 -8.06 -12.48
CA SER A 115 2.09 -8.72 -11.34
C SER A 115 3.11 -9.30 -10.37
N LEU A 116 3.02 -8.96 -9.09
CA LEU A 116 3.79 -9.56 -7.99
C LEU A 116 2.92 -10.65 -7.35
N GLU A 117 3.19 -11.92 -7.65
CA GLU A 117 2.26 -13.00 -7.35
C GLU A 117 2.85 -14.14 -6.54
N LEU A 118 2.04 -14.65 -5.61
CA LEU A 118 2.37 -15.85 -4.83
C LEU A 118 1.79 -17.11 -5.48
N ARG A 119 0.63 -16.97 -6.13
CA ARG A 119 -0.10 -18.06 -6.78
C ARG A 119 -0.73 -17.53 -8.07
N HIS A 120 -1.07 -18.44 -8.97
CA HIS A 120 -1.83 -18.07 -10.17
C HIS A 120 -3.18 -17.43 -9.79
N SER A 121 -3.50 -16.30 -10.42
CA SER A 121 -4.71 -15.51 -10.22
C SER A 121 -5.24 -14.96 -11.55
N ALA A 122 -6.43 -14.34 -11.52
CA ALA A 122 -6.99 -13.66 -12.69
C ALA A 122 -6.12 -12.47 -13.17
N VAL A 123 -5.30 -11.89 -12.28
CA VAL A 123 -4.31 -10.86 -12.66
C VAL A 123 -3.14 -11.51 -13.38
N THR A 124 -2.67 -12.67 -12.92
CA THR A 124 -1.60 -13.43 -13.58
C THR A 124 -1.93 -13.73 -15.05
N GLU A 125 -3.18 -14.07 -15.34
CA GLU A 125 -3.65 -14.39 -16.69
C GLU A 125 -3.61 -13.20 -17.66
N ARG A 126 -3.53 -11.98 -17.14
CA ARG A 126 -3.57 -10.71 -17.88
C ARG A 126 -2.26 -9.94 -17.82
N ALA A 127 -1.30 -10.41 -17.02
CA ALA A 127 -0.04 -9.75 -16.83
C ALA A 127 0.93 -10.04 -17.98
N ASP A 128 1.56 -9.00 -18.50
CA ASP A 128 2.68 -9.12 -19.44
C ASP A 128 3.92 -9.67 -18.73
N VAL A 129 4.11 -9.33 -17.46
CA VAL A 129 5.21 -9.81 -16.62
C VAL A 129 4.69 -10.26 -15.27
N VAL A 130 5.08 -11.47 -14.87
CA VAL A 130 4.77 -12.01 -13.54
C VAL A 130 6.07 -12.23 -12.78
N PHE A 131 6.20 -11.57 -11.63
CA PHE A 131 7.26 -11.82 -10.67
C PHE A 131 6.73 -12.73 -9.55
N PRO A 132 7.19 -13.99 -9.48
CA PRO A 132 6.84 -14.85 -8.37
C PRO A 132 7.53 -14.35 -7.08
N ILE A 133 6.74 -14.14 -6.02
CA ILE A 133 7.24 -13.61 -4.74
C ILE A 133 7.12 -14.63 -3.61
N ALA A 134 8.01 -14.51 -2.64
CA ALA A 134 8.08 -15.41 -1.49
C ALA A 134 6.82 -15.32 -0.60
N PRO A 135 6.25 -16.46 -0.17
CA PRO A 135 5.21 -16.48 0.87
C PRO A 135 5.77 -16.00 2.21
N VAL A 136 4.86 -15.66 3.15
CA VAL A 136 5.20 -15.22 4.51
C VAL A 136 6.11 -16.22 5.25
N VAL A 137 5.95 -17.52 5.01
CA VAL A 137 6.78 -18.57 5.65
C VAL A 137 8.23 -18.59 5.15
N GLU A 138 8.51 -17.99 4.00
CA GLU A 138 9.83 -17.96 3.35
C GLU A 138 10.51 -16.60 3.40
N LYS A 139 9.90 -15.60 4.07
CA LYS A 139 10.46 -14.25 4.18
C LYS A 139 10.40 -13.71 5.61
N ALA A 140 11.34 -12.83 5.93
CA ALA A 140 11.29 -12.03 7.15
C ALA A 140 10.36 -10.84 6.97
N GLY A 141 9.78 -10.35 8.07
CA GLY A 141 8.92 -9.18 8.03
C GLY A 141 8.29 -8.86 9.38
N SER A 142 7.27 -7.99 9.35
CA SER A 142 6.46 -7.72 10.53
C SER A 142 5.01 -7.47 10.16
N PHE A 143 4.09 -7.95 10.98
CA PHE A 143 2.69 -7.51 10.95
C PHE A 143 2.45 -6.45 12.02
N ILE A 144 1.48 -5.57 11.78
CA ILE A 144 0.97 -4.64 12.80
C ILE A 144 -0.43 -5.12 13.15
N ASN A 145 -0.63 -5.58 14.39
CA ASN A 145 -1.94 -6.05 14.82
C ASN A 145 -2.94 -4.87 14.94
N TRP A 146 -4.23 -5.16 15.11
CA TRP A 146 -5.27 -4.12 15.17
C TRP A 146 -5.05 -3.08 16.29
N GLU A 147 -4.36 -3.44 17.38
CA GLU A 147 -3.97 -2.53 18.47
C GLU A 147 -2.79 -1.60 18.12
N GLY A 148 -2.12 -1.80 16.97
CA GLY A 148 -0.93 -1.05 16.57
C GLY A 148 0.40 -1.67 17.04
N ARG A 149 0.39 -2.91 17.55
CA ARG A 149 1.63 -3.58 17.99
C ARG A 149 2.35 -4.25 16.82
N ILE A 150 3.63 -3.95 16.67
CA ILE A 150 4.51 -4.61 15.70
C ILE A 150 4.84 -6.02 16.17
N ARG A 151 4.68 -7.00 15.28
CA ARG A 151 4.94 -8.42 15.47
C ARG A 151 5.96 -8.87 14.41
N PRO A 152 7.27 -8.78 14.69
CA PRO A 152 8.29 -9.25 13.77
C PRO A 152 8.30 -10.77 13.70
N PHE A 153 8.74 -11.30 12.56
CA PHE A 153 8.92 -12.72 12.32
C PHE A 153 10.08 -12.96 11.35
N GLU A 154 10.67 -14.13 11.48
CA GLU A 154 11.72 -14.66 10.61
C GLU A 154 11.15 -15.77 9.71
N PRO A 155 11.81 -16.08 8.58
CA PRO A 155 11.41 -17.20 7.73
C PRO A 155 11.45 -18.51 8.53
N SER A 156 10.38 -19.29 8.45
CA SER A 156 10.33 -20.64 9.00
C SER A 156 10.87 -21.69 8.01
N ILE A 157 10.80 -21.39 6.71
CA ILE A 157 11.34 -22.21 5.62
C ILE A 157 12.35 -21.36 4.85
N HIS A 158 13.53 -21.92 4.59
CA HIS A 158 14.59 -21.21 3.87
C HIS A 158 14.63 -21.72 2.43
N THR A 159 14.38 -20.83 1.48
CA THR A 159 14.40 -21.12 0.03
C THR A 159 15.21 -20.05 -0.70
N ASN A 160 15.29 -20.17 -2.03
CA ASN A 160 15.80 -19.12 -2.91
C ASN A 160 14.68 -18.23 -3.47
N ALA A 161 13.48 -18.27 -2.89
CA ALA A 161 12.37 -17.43 -3.33
C ALA A 161 12.70 -15.95 -3.11
N VAL A 162 12.32 -15.12 -4.08
CA VAL A 162 12.59 -13.68 -4.05
C VAL A 162 11.44 -12.98 -3.33
N THR A 163 11.71 -12.12 -2.35
CA THR A 163 10.66 -11.38 -1.65
C THR A 163 10.12 -10.25 -2.53
N ASP A 164 8.88 -9.83 -2.30
CA ASP A 164 8.28 -8.65 -2.91
C ASP A 164 9.13 -7.39 -2.71
N LEU A 165 9.67 -7.17 -1.50
CA LEU A 165 10.63 -6.10 -1.23
C LEU A 165 11.84 -6.18 -2.17
N ARG A 166 12.41 -7.37 -2.34
CA ARG A 166 13.59 -7.57 -3.19
C ARG A 166 13.29 -7.34 -4.67
N VAL A 167 12.12 -7.76 -5.15
CA VAL A 167 11.65 -7.45 -6.51
C VAL A 167 11.55 -5.93 -6.69
N LEU A 168 10.93 -5.23 -5.75
CA LEU A 168 10.80 -3.76 -5.81
C LEU A 168 12.16 -3.06 -5.76
N THR A 169 13.10 -3.53 -4.94
CA THR A 169 14.48 -3.00 -4.95
C THR A 169 15.15 -3.21 -6.31
N PHE A 170 15.03 -4.40 -6.92
CA PHE A 170 15.62 -4.65 -8.23
C PHE A 170 15.00 -3.81 -9.34
N LEU A 171 13.67 -3.62 -9.33
CA LEU A 171 13.01 -2.75 -10.29
C LEU A 171 13.46 -1.29 -10.13
N ALA A 172 13.64 -0.83 -8.90
CA ALA A 172 14.15 0.51 -8.61
C ALA A 172 15.61 0.67 -9.08
N ASP A 173 16.47 -0.30 -8.79
CA ASP A 173 17.87 -0.32 -9.24
C ASP A 173 17.97 -0.22 -10.78
N GLU A 174 17.12 -0.95 -11.51
CA GLU A 174 17.10 -0.96 -12.98
C GLU A 174 16.72 0.42 -13.57
N ILE A 175 15.87 1.19 -12.88
CA ILE A 175 15.53 2.57 -13.28
C ILE A 175 16.47 3.62 -12.66
N GLY A 176 17.55 3.19 -12.01
CA GLY A 176 18.58 4.07 -11.45
C GLY A 176 18.22 4.70 -10.10
N VAL A 177 17.31 4.09 -9.34
CA VAL A 177 16.86 4.55 -8.01
C VAL A 177 17.31 3.55 -6.94
N ASP A 178 18.26 3.95 -6.09
CA ASP A 178 18.66 3.16 -4.92
C ASP A 178 17.69 3.44 -3.74
N LEU A 179 16.89 2.43 -3.37
CA LEU A 179 15.96 2.54 -2.24
C LEU A 179 16.66 2.39 -0.87
N GLY A 180 17.90 1.89 -0.80
CA GLY A 180 18.64 1.72 0.45
C GLY A 180 18.06 0.69 1.44
N ILE A 181 17.07 -0.12 1.01
CA ILE A 181 16.34 -1.06 1.87
C ILE A 181 16.34 -2.51 1.33
N PRO A 182 17.51 -3.13 1.09
CA PRO A 182 17.61 -4.43 0.43
C PRO A 182 17.01 -5.60 1.24
N THR A 183 16.67 -5.39 2.52
CA THR A 183 16.18 -6.41 3.46
C THR A 183 15.03 -5.90 4.33
N ALA A 184 14.26 -6.83 4.91
CA ALA A 184 13.21 -6.50 5.87
C ALA A 184 13.75 -5.76 7.11
N ALA A 185 14.97 -6.09 7.55
CA ALA A 185 15.64 -5.40 8.66
C ALA A 185 15.95 -3.93 8.30
N SER A 186 16.57 -3.68 7.15
CA SER A 186 16.85 -2.31 6.69
C SER A 186 15.58 -1.48 6.48
N ALA A 187 14.49 -2.08 5.99
CA ALA A 187 13.20 -1.42 5.86
C ALA A 187 12.57 -1.10 7.23
N ALA A 188 12.71 -2.01 8.21
CA ALA A 188 12.26 -1.77 9.57
C ALA A 188 13.05 -0.64 10.24
N ASP A 189 14.37 -0.60 10.04
CA ASP A 189 15.25 0.46 10.56
C ASP A 189 14.93 1.82 9.93
N GLU A 190 14.70 1.87 8.61
CA GLU A 190 14.30 3.09 7.90
C GLU A 190 12.96 3.62 8.42
N ARG A 191 11.94 2.74 8.54
CA ARG A 191 10.66 3.09 9.16
C ARG A 191 10.83 3.60 10.59
N ALA A 192 11.69 2.98 11.39
CA ALA A 192 11.95 3.40 12.76
C ALA A 192 12.62 4.78 12.82
N ARG A 193 13.57 5.06 11.91
CA ARG A 193 14.21 6.38 11.78
C ARG A 193 13.23 7.47 11.36
N LEU A 194 12.33 7.17 10.41
CA LEU A 194 11.32 8.12 9.95
C LEU A 194 10.29 8.42 11.03
N GLY A 195 9.90 7.40 11.82
CA GLY A 195 8.97 7.55 12.93
C GLY A 195 7.54 7.92 12.51
N LEU A 196 6.69 8.20 13.50
CA LEU A 196 5.29 8.55 13.30
C LEU A 196 5.09 10.05 13.10
N TRP A 197 4.05 10.41 12.34
CA TRP A 197 3.63 11.80 12.21
C TRP A 197 3.08 12.35 13.53
N SER A 198 3.59 13.51 13.94
CA SER A 198 3.16 14.23 15.15
C SER A 198 2.33 15.48 14.85
N GLY A 199 2.23 15.89 13.58
CA GLY A 199 1.39 17.01 13.15
C GLY A 199 -0.07 16.63 12.97
N GLN A 200 -0.82 17.51 12.28
CA GLN A 200 -2.22 17.29 11.99
C GLN A 200 -2.39 16.11 11.04
N ARG A 201 -3.23 15.13 11.39
CA ARG A 201 -3.55 13.99 10.51
C ARG A 201 -4.58 14.39 9.46
N ALA A 202 -4.62 13.64 8.36
CA ALA A 202 -5.61 13.80 7.31
C ALA A 202 -7.03 13.73 7.89
N ALA A 203 -7.93 14.54 7.34
CA ALA A 203 -9.33 14.55 7.77
C ALA A 203 -9.98 13.18 7.54
N GLY A 204 -10.88 12.79 8.45
CA GLY A 204 -11.66 11.56 8.30
C GLY A 204 -12.60 11.62 7.09
N PRO A 205 -12.94 10.47 6.47
CA PRO A 205 -13.80 10.44 5.30
C PRO A 205 -15.21 10.94 5.64
N GLN A 206 -15.75 11.81 4.80
CA GLN A 206 -17.14 12.30 4.87
C GLN A 206 -17.93 11.73 3.70
N VAL A 207 -18.32 10.46 3.82
CA VAL A 207 -19.13 9.76 2.82
C VAL A 207 -20.51 9.53 3.41
N ASP A 208 -21.54 9.93 2.67
CA ASP A 208 -22.91 9.64 3.06
C ASP A 208 -23.21 8.15 2.89
N PRO A 209 -23.96 7.55 3.83
CA PRO A 209 -24.39 6.17 3.66
C PRO A 209 -25.31 6.08 2.44
N ALA A 210 -25.01 5.11 1.56
CA ALA A 210 -25.88 4.73 0.45
C ALA A 210 -27.18 4.10 0.95
#